data_AF-A0A958ZHZ8-F1
#
_entry.id   AF-A0A958ZHZ8-F1
#
_cell.length_a   1.000
_cell.length_b   1.000
_cell.length_c   1.000
_cell.angle_alpha   90.00
_cell.angle_beta   90.00
_cell.angle_gamma   90.00
#
_symmetry.space_group_name_H-M   'P 1'
#
loop_
_entity.id
_entity.type
_entity.pdbx_description
1 polymer ?
#
loop_
_entity_poly.entity_id
_entity_poly.type
_entity_poly.pdbx_seq_one_letter_code
_entity_poly.pdbx_strand_id
1 'polypeptide(L)'
;MIIRIILISAILLEVCTGRAQEFYSADSAKQVEHEQRRHAETGVGVVISFKVGAAIPTGSFSSDNVISTDPLDSPGFAKDGIHLGIELEAHSKNLFLFGLHLDYTSFNYNTEPYEQAIFLDSSLNGFSAGSWRQIQPLLALGVQHEVGNLGVELKMLGGVSINQSPETRLNFDYLGIPITQVQLATNSSSLALGLGFGMRYHFNSFFLKAYSEYIATTANFIMETQVLGLGQNFSLSDTYTHKLANLRSGLSIGFKF
;
A
#
# COMPACT_ATOMS: atom_id res chain seq x y z
N MET A 1 -12.00 -2.67 12.54
CA MET A 1 -11.06 -2.16 11.51
C MET A 1 -10.89 -0.64 11.61
N ILE A 2 -11.96 0.16 11.48
CA ILE A 2 -11.92 1.64 11.56
C ILE A 2 -11.27 2.16 12.86
N ILE A 3 -11.61 1.59 14.02
CA ILE A 3 -11.03 1.99 15.31
C ILE A 3 -9.50 1.74 15.37
N ARG A 4 -9.02 0.66 14.73
CA ARG A 4 -7.58 0.34 14.69
C ARG A 4 -6.81 1.33 13.81
N ILE A 5 -7.42 1.77 12.72
CA ILE A 5 -6.87 2.78 11.79
C ILE A 5 -6.69 4.13 12.52
N ILE A 6 -7.72 4.57 13.26
CA ILE A 6 -7.67 5.82 14.03
C ILE A 6 -6.57 5.76 15.10
N LEU A 7 -6.46 4.62 15.80
CA LEU A 7 -5.49 4.46 16.89
C LEU A 7 -4.03 4.50 16.39
N ILE A 8 -3.72 3.84 15.27
CA ILE A 8 -2.37 3.84 14.68
C ILE A 8 -1.98 5.24 14.20
N SER A 9 -2.89 5.95 13.54
CA SER A 9 -2.65 7.34 13.10
C SER A 9 -2.45 8.30 14.28
N ALA A 10 -3.19 8.10 15.39
CA ALA A 10 -3.04 8.91 16.60
C ALA A 10 -1.66 8.71 17.26
N ILE A 11 -1.18 7.47 17.35
CA ILE A 11 0.14 7.15 17.93
C ILE A 11 1.28 7.71 17.07
N LEU A 12 1.19 7.57 15.75
CA LEU A 12 2.17 8.15 14.82
C LEU A 12 2.22 9.67 14.93
N LEU A 13 1.07 10.31 15.12
CA LEU A 13 1.00 11.75 15.31
C LEU A 13 1.62 12.20 16.63
N GLU A 14 1.38 11.49 17.73
CA GLU A 14 1.96 11.80 19.05
C GLU A 14 3.49 11.75 19.04
N VAL A 15 4.08 10.80 18.31
CA VAL A 15 5.53 10.73 18.08
C VAL A 15 6.03 11.92 17.25
N CYS A 16 5.26 12.35 16.25
CA CYS A 16 5.62 13.48 15.39
C CYS A 16 5.46 14.84 16.11
N THR A 17 4.41 15.04 16.90
CA THR A 17 4.14 16.28 17.63
C THR A 17 5.05 16.44 18.83
N GLY A 18 5.34 15.36 19.56
CA GLY A 18 6.28 15.36 20.67
C GLY A 18 7.69 15.77 20.26
N ARG A 19 8.12 15.41 19.03
CA ARG A 19 9.41 15.84 18.47
C ARG A 19 9.35 17.20 17.78
N ALA A 20 8.22 17.60 17.22
CA ALA A 20 8.06 18.91 16.59
C ALA A 20 8.05 20.07 17.61
N GLN A 21 7.58 19.82 18.85
CA GLN A 21 7.61 20.82 19.92
C GLN A 21 9.02 21.23 20.36
N GLU A 22 10.04 20.41 20.11
CA GLU A 22 11.45 20.77 20.37
C GLU A 22 12.01 21.80 19.38
N PHE A 23 11.32 22.07 18.26
CA PHE A 23 11.79 22.92 17.16
C PHE A 23 11.08 24.27 17.00
N TYR A 24 10.03 24.57 17.78
CA TYR A 24 9.24 25.80 17.62
C TYR A 24 9.72 26.94 18.54
N SER A 25 10.17 28.05 17.95
CA SER A 25 10.37 29.33 18.64
C SER A 25 9.14 30.25 18.48
N ALA A 26 8.96 31.19 19.42
CA ALA A 26 7.78 32.07 19.51
C ALA A 26 7.57 32.99 18.29
N ASP A 27 8.61 33.27 17.49
CA ASP A 27 8.50 34.11 16.29
C ASP A 27 7.73 33.44 15.14
N SER A 28 7.72 32.11 15.10
CA SER A 28 7.03 31.31 14.07
C SER A 28 5.51 31.53 14.09
N ALA A 29 4.92 31.80 15.26
CA ALA A 29 3.48 31.87 15.46
C ALA A 29 2.84 33.11 14.81
N LYS A 30 3.56 34.24 14.75
CA LYS A 30 3.05 35.49 14.15
C LYS A 30 3.05 35.47 12.61
N GLN A 31 3.92 34.68 11.99
CA GLN A 31 3.93 34.48 10.54
C GLN A 31 2.79 33.57 10.07
N VAL A 32 2.41 32.56 10.85
CA VAL A 32 1.27 31.67 10.56
C VAL A 32 -0.05 32.45 10.45
N GLU A 33 -0.27 33.42 11.34
CA GLU A 33 -1.46 34.28 11.33
C GLU A 33 -1.55 35.13 10.05
N HIS A 34 -0.41 35.52 9.49
CA HIS A 34 -0.34 36.39 8.32
C HIS A 34 -0.54 35.64 6.99
N GLU A 35 -0.15 34.36 6.91
CA GLU A 35 -0.44 33.48 5.77
C GLU A 35 -1.88 32.94 5.80
N GLN A 36 -2.44 32.65 6.99
CA GLN A 36 -3.85 32.30 7.15
C GLN A 36 -4.79 33.39 6.60
N ARG A 37 -4.41 34.67 6.70
CA ARG A 37 -5.19 35.79 6.14
C ARG A 37 -5.17 35.86 4.61
N ARG A 38 -4.05 35.55 3.92
CA ARG A 38 -4.02 35.53 2.43
C ARG A 38 -4.84 34.39 1.85
N HIS A 39 -4.91 33.24 2.53
CA HIS A 39 -5.71 32.11 2.08
C HIS A 39 -7.23 32.30 2.22
N ALA A 40 -7.67 33.26 3.03
CA ALA A 40 -9.08 33.64 3.10
C ALA A 40 -9.60 34.21 1.76
N GLU A 41 -8.71 34.65 0.86
CA GLU A 41 -9.06 35.44 -0.33
C GLU A 41 -9.24 34.62 -1.62
N THR A 42 -8.70 33.39 -1.75
CA THR A 42 -8.79 32.59 -3.00
C THR A 42 -9.66 31.34 -2.96
N GLY A 43 -10.20 30.94 -1.80
CA GLY A 43 -11.25 29.90 -1.70
C GLY A 43 -10.81 28.43 -1.90
N VAL A 44 -9.74 28.18 -2.66
CA VAL A 44 -9.17 26.85 -2.94
C VAL A 44 -7.65 26.91 -2.77
N GLY A 45 -7.07 25.99 -1.99
CA GLY A 45 -5.62 25.79 -1.89
C GLY A 45 -5.19 24.49 -2.53
N VAL A 46 -4.06 24.47 -3.24
CA VAL A 46 -3.52 23.26 -3.86
C VAL A 46 -2.35 22.75 -3.04
N VAL A 47 -2.29 21.44 -2.84
CA VAL A 47 -1.29 20.77 -2.04
C VAL A 47 -0.69 19.63 -2.83
N ILE A 48 0.63 19.49 -2.74
CA ILE A 48 1.33 18.28 -3.16
C ILE A 48 1.94 17.59 -1.93
N SER A 49 1.82 16.27 -1.82
CA SER A 49 2.41 15.49 -0.74
C SER A 49 3.13 14.25 -1.28
N PHE A 50 4.20 13.85 -0.59
CA PHE A 50 4.97 12.64 -0.90
C PHE A 50 4.83 11.66 0.27
N LYS A 51 4.30 10.47 -0.02
CA LYS A 51 4.00 9.40 0.94
C LYS A 51 5.10 8.35 0.97
N VAL A 52 5.44 7.91 2.18
CA VAL A 52 6.20 6.68 2.45
C VAL A 52 5.55 5.92 3.59
N GLY A 53 5.53 4.59 3.53
CA GLY A 53 4.88 3.79 4.56
C GLY A 53 5.02 2.28 4.36
N ALA A 54 4.36 1.55 5.25
CA ALA A 54 4.19 0.12 5.15
C ALA A 54 2.90 -0.21 4.38
N ALA A 55 2.93 -1.31 3.64
CA ALA A 55 1.76 -1.90 3.00
C ALA A 55 1.52 -3.28 3.63
N ILE A 56 0.40 -3.43 4.32
CA ILE A 56 0.02 -4.63 5.06
C ILE A 56 -1.09 -5.33 4.27
N PRO A 57 -0.86 -6.54 3.71
CA PRO A 57 -1.91 -7.27 3.03
C PRO A 57 -3.03 -7.65 4.01
N THR A 58 -4.25 -7.82 3.52
CA THR A 58 -5.42 -8.15 4.37
C THR A 58 -6.30 -9.21 3.73
N GLY A 59 -7.09 -9.90 4.55
CA GLY A 59 -8.01 -10.95 4.09
C GLY A 59 -7.27 -12.08 3.38
N SER A 60 -7.84 -12.59 2.27
CA SER A 60 -7.24 -13.67 1.48
C SER A 60 -5.89 -13.32 0.85
N PHE A 61 -5.49 -12.04 0.85
CA PHE A 61 -4.18 -11.62 0.38
C PHE A 61 -3.10 -11.75 1.48
N SER A 62 -3.51 -11.72 2.75
CA SER A 62 -2.60 -11.77 3.90
C SER A 62 -2.30 -13.19 4.35
N SER A 63 -1.03 -13.44 4.70
CA SER A 63 -0.61 -14.66 5.40
C SER A 63 -1.13 -14.78 6.84
N ASP A 64 -1.91 -13.81 7.35
CA ASP A 64 -2.34 -13.67 8.76
C ASP A 64 -3.22 -14.80 9.33
N ASN A 65 -3.41 -15.92 8.64
CA ASN A 65 -4.10 -17.10 9.20
C ASN A 65 -3.18 -17.90 10.15
N VAL A 66 -2.54 -17.20 11.11
CA VAL A 66 -1.67 -17.78 12.15
C VAL A 66 -2.49 -18.42 13.28
N ILE A 67 -3.82 -18.28 13.27
CA ILE A 67 -4.76 -18.88 14.26
C ILE A 67 -5.79 -19.76 13.56
N SER A 68 -5.36 -20.57 12.58
CA SER A 68 -6.17 -21.69 12.11
C SER A 68 -5.57 -23.00 12.59
N THR A 69 -6.41 -23.81 13.24
CA THR A 69 -6.09 -25.20 13.61
C THR A 69 -6.30 -26.17 12.45
N ASP A 70 -6.63 -25.65 11.26
CA ASP A 70 -6.89 -26.44 10.07
C ASP A 70 -5.68 -26.36 9.13
N PRO A 71 -4.96 -27.47 8.88
CA PRO A 71 -3.80 -27.49 7.97
C PRO A 71 -4.14 -27.19 6.50
N LEU A 72 -5.42 -26.97 6.19
CA LEU A 72 -5.93 -26.56 4.88
C LEU A 72 -6.36 -25.09 4.81
N ASP A 73 -6.23 -24.33 5.89
CA ASP A 73 -6.53 -22.89 5.84
C ASP A 73 -5.48 -22.22 4.95
N SER A 74 -5.93 -21.79 3.77
CA SER A 74 -5.05 -21.42 2.67
C SER A 74 -4.10 -20.31 3.11
N PRO A 75 -2.77 -20.55 3.15
CA PRO A 75 -1.83 -19.52 3.52
C PRO A 75 -1.97 -18.37 2.52
N GLY A 76 -2.15 -17.14 3.01
CA GLY A 76 -2.31 -16.01 2.11
C GLY A 76 -1.06 -15.77 1.26
N PHE A 77 -1.26 -15.03 0.16
CA PHE A 77 -0.30 -14.96 -0.94
C PHE A 77 0.83 -13.93 -0.76
N ALA A 78 0.70 -13.02 0.20
CA ALA A 78 1.62 -11.92 0.39
C ALA A 78 1.93 -11.67 1.88
N LYS A 79 3.15 -11.17 2.11
CA LYS A 79 3.63 -10.62 3.38
C LYS A 79 3.66 -9.09 3.31
N ASP A 80 3.91 -8.46 4.45
CA ASP A 80 4.10 -7.02 4.57
C ASP A 80 5.12 -6.48 3.54
N GLY A 81 4.86 -5.25 3.14
CA GLY A 81 5.50 -4.60 2.02
C GLY A 81 5.71 -3.10 2.25
N ILE A 82 6.11 -2.44 1.17
CA ILE A 82 6.37 -0.99 1.15
C ILE A 82 5.28 -0.26 0.38
N HIS A 83 4.99 0.97 0.81
CA HIS A 83 4.13 1.92 0.10
C HIS A 83 4.87 3.22 -0.14
N LEU A 84 4.80 3.70 -1.38
CA LEU A 84 5.31 5.00 -1.82
C LEU A 84 4.20 5.69 -2.60
N GLY A 85 4.07 7.00 -2.50
CA GLY A 85 3.04 7.69 -3.27
C GLY A 85 3.23 9.20 -3.40
N ILE A 86 2.46 9.78 -4.30
CA ILE A 86 2.34 11.23 -4.49
C ILE A 86 0.86 11.58 -4.46
N GLU A 87 0.50 12.57 -3.66
CA GLU A 87 -0.85 13.12 -3.60
C GLU A 87 -0.85 14.55 -4.15
N LEU A 88 -1.76 14.85 -5.07
CA LEU A 88 -2.08 16.20 -5.51
C LEU A 88 -3.52 16.49 -5.12
N GLU A 89 -3.73 17.39 -4.17
CA GLU A 89 -5.04 17.63 -3.56
C GLU A 89 -5.41 19.12 -3.66
N ALA A 90 -6.63 19.39 -4.10
CA ALA A 90 -7.28 20.69 -4.06
C ALA A 90 -8.25 20.71 -2.88
N HIS A 91 -8.07 21.71 -2.02
CA HIS A 91 -8.78 21.86 -0.77
C HIS A 91 -9.67 23.11 -0.83
N SER A 92 -10.98 22.93 -0.75
CA SER A 92 -11.95 24.03 -0.63
C SER A 92 -12.22 24.32 0.84
N LYS A 93 -12.14 25.61 1.23
CA LYS A 93 -12.31 26.18 2.59
C LYS A 93 -12.92 25.21 3.62
N ASN A 94 -12.07 24.34 4.16
CA ASN A 94 -12.35 23.43 5.29
C ASN A 94 -13.57 22.51 5.14
N LEU A 95 -13.91 22.10 3.91
CA LEU A 95 -15.08 21.25 3.68
C LEU A 95 -14.79 20.12 2.71
N PHE A 96 -14.30 20.43 1.52
CA PHE A 96 -14.14 19.44 0.46
C PHE A 96 -12.71 19.31 0.00
N LEU A 97 -12.35 18.05 -0.27
CA LEU A 97 -11.10 17.59 -0.83
C LEU A 97 -11.42 16.93 -2.16
N PHE A 98 -10.69 17.33 -3.21
CA PHE A 98 -10.58 16.59 -4.46
C PHE A 98 -9.10 16.36 -4.76
N GLY A 99 -8.71 15.18 -5.21
CA GLY A 99 -7.32 14.95 -5.52
C GLY A 99 -7.05 13.79 -6.46
N LEU A 100 -5.79 13.70 -6.85
CA LEU A 100 -5.21 12.59 -7.59
C LEU A 100 -4.05 12.02 -6.78
N HIS A 101 -4.08 10.72 -6.58
CA HIS A 101 -3.03 9.95 -5.94
C HIS A 101 -2.36 9.08 -6.99
N LEU A 102 -1.04 9.01 -6.95
CA LEU A 102 -0.26 8.02 -7.66
C LEU A 102 0.53 7.19 -6.64
N ASP A 103 0.04 5.98 -6.39
CA ASP A 103 0.59 5.11 -5.36
C ASP A 103 1.30 3.90 -5.97
N TYR A 104 2.40 3.50 -5.36
CA TYR A 104 3.16 2.29 -5.62
C TYR A 104 3.22 1.44 -4.36
N THR A 105 2.88 0.16 -4.49
CA THR A 105 3.06 -0.83 -3.42
C THR A 105 3.82 -2.04 -3.93
N SER A 106 4.65 -2.60 -3.06
CA SER A 106 5.35 -3.87 -3.31
C SER A 106 5.22 -4.76 -2.08
N PHE A 107 4.70 -5.97 -2.27
CA PHE A 107 4.55 -6.97 -1.22
C PHE A 107 5.45 -8.17 -1.52
N ASN A 108 6.11 -8.69 -0.49
CA ASN A 108 6.86 -9.94 -0.65
C ASN A 108 5.90 -11.11 -0.79
N TYR A 109 6.23 -12.07 -1.63
CA TYR A 109 5.47 -13.31 -1.73
C TYR A 109 5.59 -14.13 -0.44
N ASN A 110 4.53 -14.85 -0.06
CA ASN A 110 4.58 -15.74 1.10
C ASN A 110 5.18 -17.11 0.71
N THR A 111 6.46 -17.30 1.02
CA THR A 111 7.21 -18.54 0.73
C THR A 111 7.04 -19.63 1.80
N GLU A 112 6.48 -19.31 2.97
CA GLU A 112 6.41 -20.24 4.12
C GLU A 112 5.79 -21.61 3.82
N PRO A 113 4.70 -21.72 3.03
CA PRO A 113 4.10 -23.01 2.71
C PRO A 113 5.04 -23.91 1.91
N TYR A 114 5.85 -23.31 1.03
CA TYR A 114 6.81 -24.04 0.20
C TYR A 114 8.05 -24.43 0.98
N GLU A 115 8.52 -23.58 1.89
CA GLU A 115 9.63 -23.89 2.80
C GLU A 115 9.30 -25.11 3.67
N GLN A 116 8.06 -25.21 4.17
CA GLN A 116 7.60 -26.38 4.92
C GLN A 116 7.52 -27.63 4.03
N ALA A 117 7.01 -27.51 2.81
CA ALA A 117 6.94 -28.64 1.87
C ALA A 117 8.34 -29.17 1.51
N ILE A 118 9.30 -28.27 1.25
CA ILE A 118 10.70 -28.60 0.96
C ILE A 118 11.36 -29.33 2.14
N PHE A 119 11.07 -28.91 3.37
CA PHE A 119 11.59 -29.60 4.55
C PHE A 119 11.08 -31.05 4.67
N LEU A 120 9.86 -31.32 4.21
CA LEU A 120 9.21 -32.64 4.32
C LEU A 120 9.52 -33.57 3.15
N ASP A 121 9.84 -33.03 1.97
CA ASP A 121 10.10 -33.80 0.75
C ASP A 121 11.44 -33.41 0.14
N SER A 122 12.41 -34.32 0.25
CA SER A 122 13.77 -34.14 -0.29
C SER A 122 13.85 -34.11 -1.82
N SER A 123 12.76 -34.42 -2.53
CA SER A 123 12.69 -34.21 -3.97
C SER A 123 12.48 -32.74 -4.33
N LEU A 124 12.00 -31.91 -3.41
CA LEU A 124 11.90 -30.46 -3.60
C LEU A 124 13.21 -29.79 -3.19
N ASN A 125 13.86 -29.13 -4.13
CA ASN A 125 15.23 -28.63 -3.99
C ASN A 125 15.32 -27.10 -3.88
N GLY A 126 14.19 -26.41 -3.75
CA GLY A 126 14.15 -24.98 -3.47
C GLY A 126 12.96 -24.27 -4.08
N PHE A 127 12.58 -23.16 -3.45
CA PHE A 127 11.55 -22.26 -3.94
C PHE A 127 12.07 -20.82 -3.88
N SER A 128 11.78 -20.04 -4.92
CA SER A 128 12.05 -18.60 -4.94
C SER A 128 10.90 -17.85 -5.57
N ALA A 129 10.62 -16.66 -5.07
CA ALA A 129 9.54 -15.83 -5.57
C ALA A 129 9.93 -14.35 -5.61
N GLY A 130 9.39 -13.64 -6.59
CA GLY A 130 9.45 -12.19 -6.66
C GLY A 130 8.47 -11.51 -5.71
N SER A 131 8.16 -10.25 -6.01
CA SER A 131 7.20 -9.45 -5.24
C SER A 131 5.92 -9.21 -6.04
N TRP A 132 4.79 -9.19 -5.35
CA TRP A 132 3.57 -8.58 -5.88
C TRP A 132 3.79 -7.08 -5.98
N ARG A 133 3.32 -6.45 -7.05
CA ARG A 133 3.42 -4.98 -7.21
C ARG A 133 2.09 -4.39 -7.65
N GLN A 134 1.79 -3.19 -7.18
CA GLN A 134 0.64 -2.42 -7.65
C GLN A 134 1.04 -0.97 -7.91
N ILE A 135 0.65 -0.44 -9.07
CA ILE A 135 0.70 0.99 -9.40
C ILE A 135 -0.74 1.47 -9.55
N GLN A 136 -1.09 2.54 -8.83
CA GLN A 136 -2.47 2.96 -8.65
C GLN A 136 -2.64 4.46 -8.79
N PRO A 137 -3.09 4.94 -9.98
CA PRO A 137 -3.73 6.24 -10.10
C PRO A 137 -5.14 6.19 -9.49
N LEU A 138 -5.33 6.89 -8.36
CA LEU A 138 -6.59 6.94 -7.62
C LEU A 138 -7.10 8.38 -7.56
N LEU A 139 -8.37 8.60 -7.86
CA LEU A 139 -9.06 9.84 -7.54
C LEU A 139 -9.45 9.84 -6.06
N ALA A 140 -9.22 10.97 -5.40
CA ALA A 140 -9.59 11.22 -4.02
C ALA A 140 -10.77 12.18 -3.96
N LEU A 141 -11.79 11.82 -3.20
CA LEU A 141 -12.92 12.67 -2.85
C LEU A 141 -13.14 12.58 -1.36
N GLY A 142 -13.20 13.71 -0.67
CA GLY A 142 -13.34 13.63 0.77
C GLY A 142 -13.71 14.94 1.45
N VAL A 143 -13.65 14.85 2.76
CA VAL A 143 -13.88 15.97 3.66
C VAL A 143 -12.63 16.22 4.47
N GLN A 144 -12.44 17.48 4.83
CA GLN A 144 -11.36 17.88 5.70
C GLN A 144 -11.85 18.88 6.74
N HIS A 145 -11.18 18.92 7.87
CA HIS A 145 -11.43 19.89 8.91
C HIS A 145 -10.09 20.38 9.48
N GLU A 146 -9.96 21.69 9.67
CA GLU A 146 -8.76 22.32 10.22
C GLU A 146 -9.09 23.04 11.52
N VAL A 147 -8.29 22.78 12.55
CA VAL A 147 -8.33 23.45 13.86
C VAL A 147 -6.92 23.96 14.16
N GLY A 148 -6.69 25.26 13.93
CA GLY A 148 -5.36 25.86 14.04
C GLY A 148 -4.38 25.25 13.04
N ASN A 149 -3.27 24.70 13.54
CA ASN A 149 -2.26 24.04 12.70
C ASN A 149 -2.56 22.56 12.46
N LEU A 150 -3.61 22.00 13.06
CA LEU A 150 -3.98 20.59 12.90
C LEU A 150 -5.11 20.45 11.88
N GLY A 151 -4.91 19.63 10.86
CA GLY A 151 -5.93 19.22 9.90
C GLY A 151 -6.23 17.73 10.04
N VAL A 152 -7.48 17.36 9.82
CA VAL A 152 -7.93 15.96 9.74
C VAL A 152 -8.69 15.80 8.43
N GLU A 153 -8.47 14.68 7.75
CA GLU A 153 -9.15 14.36 6.50
C GLU A 153 -9.68 12.92 6.50
N LEU A 154 -10.81 12.76 5.82
CA LEU A 154 -11.39 11.47 5.48
C LEU A 154 -11.71 11.49 3.99
N LYS A 155 -11.22 10.50 3.25
CA LYS A 155 -11.37 10.43 1.79
C LYS A 155 -11.77 9.06 1.30
N MET A 156 -12.54 9.05 0.23
CA MET A 156 -12.76 7.92 -0.63
C MET A 156 -11.73 7.95 -1.74
N LEU A 157 -11.17 6.78 -2.03
CA LEU A 157 -10.19 6.58 -3.08
C LEU A 157 -10.79 5.64 -4.13
N GLY A 158 -10.67 5.99 -5.40
CA GLY A 158 -11.20 5.16 -6.48
C GLY A 158 -10.45 5.37 -7.78
N GLY A 159 -10.12 4.29 -8.48
CA GLY A 159 -9.39 4.40 -9.74
C GLY A 159 -8.98 3.06 -10.32
N VAL A 160 -7.89 3.09 -11.09
CA VAL A 160 -7.34 1.91 -11.76
C VAL A 160 -6.14 1.39 -10.96
N SER A 161 -6.01 0.08 -10.87
CA SER A 161 -4.83 -0.61 -10.35
C SER A 161 -4.21 -1.44 -11.45
N ILE A 162 -2.94 -1.17 -11.72
CA ILE A 162 -2.06 -2.00 -12.54
C ILE A 162 -1.30 -2.88 -11.58
N ASN A 163 -1.59 -4.17 -11.60
CA ASN A 163 -1.04 -5.16 -10.69
C ASN A 163 -0.10 -6.09 -11.45
N GLN A 164 0.97 -6.51 -10.78
CA GLN A 164 1.89 -7.52 -11.27
C GLN A 164 1.92 -8.67 -10.26
N SER A 165 1.70 -9.89 -10.74
CA SER A 165 1.96 -11.11 -9.97
C SER A 165 3.47 -11.38 -9.92
N PRO A 166 3.96 -11.97 -8.84
CA PRO A 166 5.37 -12.34 -8.74
C PRO A 166 5.68 -13.50 -9.68
N GLU A 167 6.88 -13.50 -10.24
CA GLU A 167 7.45 -14.72 -10.82
C GLU A 167 7.76 -15.69 -9.67
N THR A 168 7.42 -16.96 -9.81
CA THR A 168 7.79 -18.01 -8.86
C THR A 168 8.58 -19.10 -9.55
N ARG A 169 9.52 -19.71 -8.83
CA ARG A 169 10.35 -20.81 -9.31
C ARG A 169 10.38 -21.90 -8.25
N LEU A 170 9.95 -23.10 -8.64
CA LEU A 170 10.05 -24.31 -7.85
C LEU A 170 11.05 -25.24 -8.52
N ASN A 171 12.07 -25.66 -7.77
CA ASN A 171 13.04 -26.65 -8.21
C ASN A 171 12.74 -27.98 -7.55
N PHE A 172 12.73 -29.06 -8.32
CA PHE A 172 12.54 -30.40 -7.81
C PHE A 172 13.22 -31.45 -8.69
N ASP A 173 13.57 -32.58 -8.11
CA ASP A 173 14.13 -33.72 -8.81
C ASP A 173 13.05 -34.73 -9.15
N TYR A 174 12.98 -35.11 -10.43
CA TYR A 174 12.12 -36.18 -10.89
C TYR A 174 12.97 -37.26 -11.55
N LEU A 175 12.98 -38.46 -10.96
CA LEU A 175 13.77 -39.61 -11.43
C LEU A 175 15.26 -39.29 -11.65
N GLY A 176 15.83 -38.43 -10.81
CA GLY A 176 17.24 -37.99 -10.90
C GLY A 176 17.52 -36.92 -11.96
N ILE A 177 16.48 -36.34 -12.57
CA ILE A 177 16.59 -35.20 -13.48
C ILE A 177 16.16 -33.93 -12.72
N PRO A 178 17.00 -32.88 -12.64
CA PRO A 178 16.62 -31.61 -12.04
C PRO A 178 15.61 -30.90 -12.95
N ILE A 179 14.45 -30.56 -12.40
CA ILE A 179 13.37 -29.84 -13.05
C ILE A 179 13.18 -28.50 -12.36
N THR A 180 13.01 -27.45 -13.17
CA THR A 180 12.58 -26.13 -12.70
C THR A 180 11.22 -25.79 -13.31
N GLN A 181 10.22 -25.64 -12.46
CA GLN A 181 8.94 -25.05 -12.81
C GLN A 181 9.01 -23.55 -12.55
N VAL A 182 8.75 -22.74 -13.59
CA VAL A 182 8.73 -21.28 -13.53
C VAL A 182 7.30 -20.81 -13.82
N GLN A 183 6.70 -20.10 -12.88
CA GLN A 183 5.48 -19.35 -13.14
C GLN A 183 5.87 -17.91 -13.44
N LEU A 184 5.60 -17.44 -14.66
CA LEU A 184 6.01 -16.11 -15.10
C LEU A 184 5.20 -15.00 -14.42
N ALA A 185 5.87 -13.89 -14.12
CA ALA A 185 5.21 -12.68 -13.66
C ALA A 185 4.27 -12.14 -14.73
N THR A 186 3.03 -11.86 -14.37
CA THR A 186 2.02 -11.35 -15.31
C THR A 186 1.32 -10.11 -14.78
N ASN A 187 0.90 -9.25 -15.71
CA ASN A 187 0.26 -7.99 -15.39
C ASN A 187 -1.26 -8.10 -15.54
N SER A 188 -1.98 -7.38 -14.70
CA SER A 188 -3.44 -7.30 -14.72
C SER A 188 -3.90 -5.89 -14.36
N SER A 189 -4.88 -5.37 -15.11
CA SER A 189 -5.56 -4.12 -14.76
C SER A 189 -6.89 -4.43 -14.06
N SER A 190 -7.27 -3.56 -13.13
CA SER A 190 -8.47 -3.74 -12.30
C SER A 190 -8.92 -2.42 -11.71
N LEU A 191 -10.11 -2.39 -11.15
CA LEU A 191 -10.58 -1.24 -10.39
C LEU A 191 -10.16 -1.36 -8.92
N ALA A 192 -9.68 -0.26 -8.37
CA ALA A 192 -9.36 -0.10 -6.96
C ALA A 192 -10.36 0.83 -6.31
N LEU A 193 -10.78 0.47 -5.10
CA LEU A 193 -11.63 1.30 -4.25
C LEU A 193 -11.08 1.26 -2.83
N GLY A 194 -11.23 2.36 -2.11
CA GLY A 194 -10.69 2.46 -0.77
C GLY A 194 -11.16 3.65 0.04
N LEU A 195 -10.69 3.68 1.28
CA LEU A 195 -10.93 4.75 2.23
C LEU A 195 -9.59 5.18 2.83
N GLY A 196 -9.35 6.48 2.87
CA GLY A 196 -8.17 7.10 3.46
C GLY A 196 -8.54 7.97 4.64
N PHE A 197 -7.73 7.91 5.67
CA PHE A 197 -7.74 8.82 6.80
C PHE A 197 -6.38 9.49 6.90
N GLY A 198 -6.36 10.79 7.18
CA GLY A 198 -5.14 11.55 7.34
C GLY A 198 -5.23 12.55 8.48
N MET A 199 -4.12 12.76 9.16
CA MET A 199 -3.93 13.86 10.10
C MET A 199 -2.70 14.63 9.70
N ARG A 200 -2.82 15.94 9.52
CA ARG A 200 -1.74 16.82 9.09
C ARG A 200 -1.46 17.90 10.12
N TYR A 201 -0.18 18.20 10.30
CA TYR A 201 0.29 19.30 11.12
C TYR A 201 1.04 20.30 10.22
N HIS A 202 0.52 21.52 10.16
CA HIS A 202 1.06 22.59 9.33
C HIS A 202 2.22 23.30 10.04
N PHE A 203 3.36 23.32 9.35
CA PHE A 203 4.44 24.28 9.55
C PHE A 203 4.29 25.39 8.51
N ASN A 204 4.91 26.55 8.71
CA ASN A 204 4.74 27.72 7.84
C ASN A 204 4.80 27.34 6.35
N SER A 205 5.89 26.70 5.91
CA SER A 205 6.12 26.42 4.49
C SER A 205 5.81 24.99 4.03
N PHE A 206 5.50 24.08 4.95
CA PHE A 206 5.24 22.66 4.65
C PHE A 206 4.37 22.03 5.74
N PHE A 207 3.80 20.85 5.50
CA PHE A 207 3.11 20.09 6.54
C PHE A 207 3.65 18.66 6.62
N LEU A 208 3.56 18.08 7.81
CA LEU A 208 3.75 16.64 8.01
C LEU A 208 2.38 16.00 8.17
N LYS A 209 2.16 14.85 7.55
CA LYS A 209 0.89 14.14 7.57
C LYS A 209 1.10 12.68 7.90
N ALA A 210 0.39 12.18 8.90
CA ALA A 210 0.23 10.75 9.12
C ALA A 210 -1.00 10.29 8.34
N TYR A 211 -0.87 9.19 7.60
CA TYR A 211 -1.97 8.67 6.78
C TYR A 211 -2.18 7.18 7.03
N SER A 212 -3.41 6.75 6.79
CA SER A 212 -3.78 5.35 6.73
C SER A 212 -4.87 5.14 5.69
N GLU A 213 -4.64 4.24 4.74
CA GLU A 213 -5.49 4.00 3.59
C GLU A 213 -5.79 2.51 3.47
N TYR A 214 -7.06 2.13 3.42
CA TYR A 214 -7.47 0.78 3.05
C TYR A 214 -7.85 0.76 1.58
N ILE A 215 -7.16 -0.06 0.78
CA ILE A 215 -7.43 -0.23 -0.65
C ILE A 215 -7.77 -1.69 -0.93
N ALA A 216 -8.84 -1.91 -1.69
CA ALA A 216 -9.24 -3.21 -2.17
C ALA A 216 -9.28 -3.23 -3.70
N THR A 217 -8.84 -4.34 -4.27
CA THR A 217 -8.77 -4.55 -5.72
C THR A 217 -9.02 -6.03 -6.03
N THR A 218 -9.69 -6.32 -7.14
CA THR A 218 -9.83 -7.69 -7.65
C THR A 218 -9.20 -7.74 -9.03
N ALA A 219 -8.11 -8.51 -9.16
CA ALA A 219 -7.32 -8.61 -10.38
C ALA A 219 -7.39 -10.02 -10.97
N ASN A 220 -7.45 -10.09 -12.31
CA ASN A 220 -7.45 -11.34 -13.06
C ASN A 220 -6.11 -11.50 -13.76
N PHE A 221 -5.33 -12.49 -13.36
CA PHE A 221 -4.03 -12.78 -13.94
C PHE A 221 -4.16 -13.98 -14.86
N ILE A 222 -3.60 -13.86 -16.05
CA ILE A 222 -3.30 -15.02 -16.89
C ILE A 222 -1.89 -15.42 -16.47
N MET A 223 -1.70 -16.59 -15.87
CA MET A 223 -0.40 -17.05 -15.39
C MET A 223 0.11 -18.14 -16.31
N GLU A 224 1.30 -17.92 -16.85
CA GLU A 224 1.99 -18.90 -17.69
C GLU A 224 2.98 -19.69 -16.83
N THR A 225 2.88 -21.01 -16.88
CA THR A 225 3.79 -21.93 -16.20
C THR A 225 4.65 -22.65 -17.23
N GLN A 226 5.96 -22.55 -17.07
CA GLN A 226 6.97 -23.23 -17.88
C GLN A 226 7.67 -24.31 -17.06
N VAL A 227 7.92 -25.47 -17.67
CA VAL A 227 8.71 -26.55 -17.05
C VAL A 227 9.99 -26.75 -17.85
N LEU A 228 11.14 -26.61 -17.19
CA LEU A 228 12.49 -26.76 -17.74
C LEU A 228 13.12 -28.04 -17.20
N GLY A 229 13.78 -28.85 -18.05
CA GLY A 229 14.59 -30.01 -17.62
C GLY A 229 14.29 -31.34 -18.33
N LEU A 230 13.15 -31.48 -19.01
CA LEU A 230 12.75 -32.73 -19.69
C LEU A 230 13.00 -32.76 -21.21
N GLY A 231 13.86 -31.88 -21.73
CA GLY A 231 14.13 -31.79 -23.18
C GLY A 231 12.97 -31.24 -24.02
N GLN A 232 11.85 -30.86 -23.39
CA GLN A 232 10.73 -30.13 -23.97
C GLN A 232 10.31 -29.03 -23.00
N ASN A 233 10.11 -27.82 -23.52
CA ASN A 233 9.52 -26.71 -22.77
C ASN A 233 8.01 -26.80 -22.94
N PHE A 234 7.31 -27.20 -21.88
CA PHE A 234 5.86 -27.14 -21.84
C PHE A 234 5.44 -25.80 -21.25
N SER A 235 4.47 -25.15 -21.88
CA SER A 235 3.80 -23.96 -21.35
C SER A 235 2.33 -24.26 -21.13
N LEU A 236 1.84 -24.01 -19.91
CA LEU A 236 0.43 -24.06 -19.56
C LEU A 236 0.00 -22.65 -19.14
N SER A 237 -1.19 -22.24 -19.58
CA SER A 237 -1.74 -20.92 -19.26
C SER A 237 -3.08 -21.08 -18.56
N ASP A 238 -3.14 -20.66 -17.30
CA ASP A 238 -4.35 -20.67 -16.49
C ASP A 238 -4.72 -19.25 -16.05
N THR A 239 -6.02 -18.97 -15.89
CA THR A 239 -6.49 -17.67 -15.40
C THR A 239 -6.86 -17.76 -13.93
N TYR A 240 -6.28 -16.89 -13.11
CA TYR A 240 -6.51 -16.81 -11.68
C TYR A 240 -7.05 -15.45 -11.28
N THR A 241 -8.11 -15.44 -10.47
CA THR A 241 -8.66 -14.23 -9.87
C THR A 241 -8.12 -14.07 -8.45
N HIS A 242 -7.42 -12.96 -8.19
CA HIS A 242 -6.92 -12.63 -6.86
C HIS A 242 -7.60 -11.38 -6.31
N LYS A 243 -8.00 -11.46 -5.04
CA LYS A 243 -8.43 -10.29 -4.25
C LYS A 243 -7.20 -9.72 -3.56
N LEU A 244 -6.79 -8.52 -3.96
CA LEU A 244 -5.61 -7.81 -3.48
C LEU A 244 -6.07 -6.65 -2.59
N ALA A 245 -6.33 -6.94 -1.31
CA ALA A 245 -6.73 -5.93 -0.33
C ALA A 245 -5.56 -5.64 0.62
N ASN A 246 -5.32 -4.37 0.93
CA ASN A 246 -4.25 -3.95 1.83
C ASN A 246 -4.58 -2.69 2.62
N LEU A 247 -3.96 -2.59 3.79
CA LEU A 247 -3.87 -1.39 4.60
C LEU A 247 -2.50 -0.76 4.36
N ARG A 248 -2.46 0.53 4.04
CA ARG A 248 -1.25 1.32 3.89
C ARG A 248 -1.21 2.33 5.00
N SER A 249 -0.10 2.43 5.71
CA SER A 249 0.04 3.43 6.76
C SER A 249 1.44 3.99 6.78
N GLY A 250 1.56 5.28 7.06
CA GLY A 250 2.86 5.92 7.09
C GLY A 250 2.79 7.43 7.25
N LEU A 251 3.83 8.09 6.76
CA LEU A 251 4.04 9.53 6.86
C LEU A 251 4.17 10.15 5.48
N SER A 252 3.74 11.40 5.37
CA SER A 252 3.97 12.23 4.21
C SER A 252 4.43 13.62 4.58
N ILE A 253 5.21 14.21 3.68
CA ILE A 253 5.58 15.62 3.70
C ILE A 253 4.91 16.29 2.52
N GLY A 254 4.32 17.46 2.74
CA GLY A 254 3.68 18.19 1.66
C GLY A 254 3.83 19.70 1.73
N PHE A 255 3.57 20.31 0.59
CA PHE A 255 3.74 21.73 0.34
C PHE A 255 2.42 22.29 -0.17
N LYS A 256 2.11 23.53 0.24
CA LYS A 256 0.90 24.24 -0.13
C LYS A 256 1.26 25.36 -1.11
N PHE A 257 0.43 25.53 -2.14
CA PHE A 257 0.55 26.55 -3.18
C PHE A 257 -0.70 27.45 -3.22
#